data_AF-A0A6M3M7Y7-F1
#
_entry.id   AF-A0A6M3M7Y7-F1
#
_cell.length_a   1.000
_cell.length_b   1.000
_cell.length_c   1.000
_cell.angle_alpha   90.00
_cell.angle_beta   90.00
_cell.angle_gamma   90.00
#
_symmetry.space_group_name_H-M   'P 1'
#
loop_
_entity.id
_entity.type
_entity.pdbx_description
1 polymer ?
#
loop_
_entity_poly.entity_id
_entity_poly.type
_entity_poly.pdbx_seq_one_letter_code
_entity_poly.pdbx_strand_id
1 'polypeptide(L)'
;MEKEKTEMADVQDLLREYRQEYDLQMPAIRKLAEALQKRRERLDALEKEIKTVVVAEGQSERGFGITVTYRSGYTRTSWNTEGLNGYAVAHPQILTFRKQTDVSPSVSMKVVE
;
A
#
# COMPACT_ATOMS: atom_id res chain seq x y z
N MET A 1 24.90 -44.69 28.57
CA MET A 1 23.96 -44.58 29.71
C MET A 1 24.29 -43.46 30.69
N GLU A 2 25.44 -43.44 31.40
CA GLU A 2 25.71 -42.36 32.37
C GLU A 2 26.19 -41.06 31.70
N LYS A 3 27.09 -41.16 30.71
CA LYS A 3 27.54 -40.02 29.88
C LYS A 3 26.41 -39.35 29.10
N GLU A 4 25.52 -40.13 28.49
CA GLU A 4 24.35 -39.60 27.77
C GLU A 4 23.36 -38.86 28.70
N LYS A 5 23.26 -39.28 29.97
CA LYS A 5 22.42 -38.58 30.95
C LYS A 5 23.02 -37.25 31.36
N THR A 6 24.35 -37.18 31.49
CA THR A 6 25.08 -35.93 31.75
C THR A 6 24.96 -34.98 30.56
N GLU A 7 25.19 -35.44 29.34
CA GLU A 7 25.05 -34.62 28.13
C GLU A 7 23.60 -34.11 27.93
N MET A 8 22.59 -34.94 28.21
CA MET A 8 21.20 -34.47 28.16
C MET A 8 20.85 -33.46 29.25
N ALA A 9 21.45 -33.56 30.44
CA ALA A 9 21.26 -32.59 31.51
C ALA A 9 21.89 -31.23 31.13
N ASP A 10 23.10 -31.24 30.58
CA ASP A 10 23.79 -30.04 30.11
C ASP A 10 23.01 -29.33 28.98
N VAL A 11 22.42 -30.09 28.06
CA VAL A 11 21.55 -29.55 27.00
C VAL A 11 20.27 -28.94 27.57
N GLN A 12 19.68 -29.56 28.60
CA GLN A 12 18.47 -29.02 29.25
C GLN A 12 18.74 -27.71 29.98
N ASP A 13 19.90 -27.60 30.65
CA ASP A 13 20.31 -26.37 31.33
C ASP A 13 20.60 -25.25 30.32
N LEU A 14 21.27 -25.55 29.21
CA LEU A 14 21.50 -24.59 28.12
C LEU A 14 20.18 -24.09 27.50
N LEU A 15 19.23 -25.00 27.25
CA LEU A 15 17.90 -24.63 26.74
C LEU A 15 17.12 -23.76 27.72
N ARG A 16 17.30 -23.98 29.03
CA ARG A 16 16.68 -23.18 30.08
C ARG A 16 17.25 -21.76 30.10
N GLU A 17 18.56 -21.63 29.97
CA GLU A 17 19.25 -20.34 29.88
C GLU A 17 18.79 -19.55 28.64
N TYR A 18 18.80 -20.17 27.46
CA TYR A 18 18.30 -19.54 26.24
C TYR A 18 16.83 -19.10 26.33
N ARG A 19 15.99 -19.91 26.98
CA ARG A 19 14.59 -19.54 27.21
C ARG A 19 14.47 -18.32 28.11
N GLN A 20 15.27 -18.23 29.17
CA GLN A 20 15.28 -17.07 30.06
C GLN A 20 15.73 -15.80 29.32
N GLU A 21 16.79 -15.88 28.51
CA GLU A 21 17.23 -14.75 27.68
C GLU A 21 16.13 -14.29 26.72
N TYR A 22 15.45 -15.23 26.06
CA TYR A 22 14.33 -14.94 25.18
C TYR A 22 13.19 -14.24 25.93
N ASP A 23 12.77 -14.78 27.08
CA ASP A 23 11.70 -14.22 27.90
C ASP A 23 12.02 -12.81 28.41
N LEU A 24 13.30 -12.49 28.63
CA LEU A 24 13.74 -11.13 28.99
C LEU A 24 13.66 -10.15 27.83
N GLN A 25 13.95 -10.59 26.60
CA GLN A 25 13.93 -9.73 25.42
C GLN A 25 12.51 -9.52 24.85
N MET A 26 11.63 -10.51 24.99
CA MET A 26 10.30 -10.49 24.39
C MET A 26 9.41 -9.31 24.78
N PRO A 27 9.38 -8.82 26.04
CA PRO A 27 8.61 -7.63 26.42
C PRO A 27 9.05 -6.38 25.65
N ALA A 28 10.36 -6.18 25.45
CA ALA A 28 10.89 -5.05 24.70
C ALA A 28 10.48 -5.12 23.22
N ILE A 29 10.57 -6.31 22.61
CA ILE A 29 10.15 -6.55 21.23
C ILE A 29 8.66 -6.26 21.05
N ARG A 30 7.81 -6.75 21.96
CA ARG A 30 6.36 -6.48 21.93
C ARG A 30 6.06 -5.00 22.00
N LYS A 31 6.70 -4.27 22.93
CA LYS A 31 6.52 -2.83 23.06
C LYS A 31 6.93 -2.07 21.81
N LEU A 32 8.01 -2.49 21.15
CA LEU A 32 8.43 -1.91 19.86
C LEU A 32 7.41 -2.22 18.75
N ALA A 33 6.90 -3.45 18.68
CA ALA A 33 5.88 -3.83 17.72
C ALA A 33 4.59 -3.01 17.88
N GLU A 34 4.11 -2.82 19.11
CA GLU A 34 2.96 -1.95 19.41
C GLU A 34 3.22 -0.49 19.00
N ALA A 35 4.40 0.04 19.30
CA ALA A 35 4.77 1.40 18.91
C ALA A 35 4.82 1.57 17.38
N LEU A 36 5.34 0.58 16.65
CA LEU A 36 5.34 0.57 15.18
C LEU A 36 3.93 0.49 14.61
N GLN A 37 3.08 -0.36 15.18
CA GLN A 37 1.69 -0.49 14.76
C GLN A 37 0.94 0.84 14.90
N LYS A 38 1.06 1.50 16.05
CA LYS A 38 0.44 2.82 16.28
C LYS A 38 0.95 3.89 15.30
N ARG A 39 2.23 3.85 14.94
CA ARG A 39 2.80 4.78 13.95
C ARG A 39 2.27 4.50 12.54
N ARG A 40 2.11 3.22 12.16
CA ARG A 40 1.50 2.83 10.88
C ARG A 40 0.07 3.29 10.78
N GLU A 41 -0.75 3.07 11.80
CA GLU A 41 -2.14 3.53 11.83
C GLU A 41 -2.25 5.05 11.67
N ARG A 42 -1.34 5.80 12.31
CA ARG A 42 -1.27 7.26 12.14
C ARG A 42 -0.85 7.66 10.72
N LEU A 43 0.11 6.96 10.12
CA LEU A 43 0.53 7.20 8.74
C LEU A 43 -0.61 6.92 7.75
N ASP A 44 -1.33 5.81 7.93
CA ASP A 44 -2.48 5.45 7.09
C ASP A 44 -3.61 6.49 7.18
N ALA A 45 -3.85 7.02 8.39
CA ALA A 45 -4.83 8.08 8.60
C ALA A 45 -4.42 9.38 7.87
N LEU A 46 -3.16 9.79 8.02
CA LEU A 46 -2.63 10.96 7.31
C LEU A 46 -2.63 10.78 5.80
N GLU A 47 -2.32 9.59 5.30
CA GLU A 47 -2.35 9.28 3.87
C GLU A 47 -3.76 9.43 3.30
N LYS A 48 -4.79 8.97 4.02
CA LYS A 48 -6.19 9.13 3.61
C LYS A 48 -6.63 10.60 3.61
N GLU A 49 -6.21 11.36 4.61
CA GLU A 49 -6.50 12.80 4.69
C GLU A 49 -5.88 13.53 3.51
N ILE A 50 -4.58 13.31 3.25
CA ILE A 50 -3.86 13.91 2.12
C ILE A 50 -4.53 13.54 0.79
N LYS A 51 -4.88 12.26 0.57
CA LYS A 51 -5.57 11.85 -0.66
C LYS A 51 -6.92 12.56 -0.82
N THR A 52 -7.66 12.76 0.27
CA THR A 52 -8.96 13.42 0.23
C THR A 52 -8.81 14.89 -0.16
N VAL A 53 -7.85 15.59 0.44
CA VAL A 53 -7.55 17.00 0.12
C VAL A 53 -7.09 17.13 -1.33
N VAL A 54 -6.15 16.29 -1.76
CA VAL A 54 -5.59 16.33 -3.12
C VAL A 54 -6.64 16.00 -4.20
N VAL A 55 -7.56 15.07 -3.93
CA VAL A 55 -8.71 14.83 -4.83
C VAL A 55 -9.62 16.07 -4.90
N ALA A 56 -9.85 16.76 -3.78
CA ALA A 56 -10.70 17.95 -3.74
C ALA A 56 -10.05 19.16 -4.46
N GLU A 57 -8.74 19.32 -4.34
CA GLU A 57 -7.99 20.37 -5.05
C GLU A 57 -7.78 20.04 -6.54
N GLY A 58 -7.71 18.75 -6.88
CA GLY A 58 -7.56 18.29 -8.26
C GLY A 58 -6.20 18.61 -8.87
N GLN A 59 -5.17 18.82 -8.05
CA GLN A 59 -3.81 19.16 -8.47
C GLN A 59 -2.79 18.25 -7.77
N SER A 60 -1.62 18.10 -8.39
CA SER A 60 -0.53 17.32 -7.78
C SER A 60 0.29 18.23 -6.87
N GLU A 61 0.66 17.73 -5.69
CA GLU A 61 1.38 18.50 -4.68
C GLU A 61 2.71 17.84 -4.34
N ARG A 62 3.71 18.67 -3.98
CA ARG A 62 5.03 18.20 -3.54
C ARG A 62 5.36 18.77 -2.17
N GLY A 63 5.62 17.89 -1.22
CA GLY A 63 6.08 18.23 0.12
C GLY A 63 7.54 17.86 0.35
N PHE A 64 8.02 18.10 1.57
CA PHE A 64 9.35 17.69 2.01
C PHE A 64 9.49 16.16 1.98
N GLY A 65 10.20 15.64 0.98
CA GLY A 65 10.47 14.20 0.81
C GLY A 65 9.30 13.36 0.30
N ILE A 66 8.18 13.97 -0.10
CA ILE A 66 7.00 13.24 -0.61
C ILE A 66 6.46 13.95 -1.86
N THR A 67 6.22 13.18 -2.91
CA THR A 67 5.48 13.64 -4.10
C THR A 67 4.10 12.99 -4.11
N VAL A 68 3.06 13.81 -4.24
CA VAL A 68 1.67 13.37 -4.37
C VAL A 68 1.18 13.71 -5.77
N THR A 69 0.88 12.69 -6.55
CA THR A 69 0.43 12.84 -7.94
C THR A 69 -1.07 12.58 -8.02
N TYR A 70 -1.81 13.60 -8.45
CA TYR A 70 -3.22 13.49 -8.81
C TYR A 70 -3.37 13.17 -10.29
N ARG A 71 -4.26 12.22 -10.59
CA ARG A 71 -4.71 11.92 -11.95
C ARG A 71 -6.21 12.17 -12.01
N SER A 72 -6.62 13.10 -12.86
CA SER A 72 -8.03 13.36 -13.13
C SER A 72 -8.72 12.13 -13.72
N GLY A 73 -9.99 11.96 -13.37
CA GLY A 73 -10.83 10.97 -14.02
C GLY A 73 -11.04 11.33 -15.48
N TYR A 74 -11.18 10.32 -16.33
CA TYR A 74 -11.44 10.51 -17.76
C TYR A 74 -12.31 9.37 -18.29
N THR A 75 -13.14 9.68 -19.27
CA THR A 75 -13.94 8.67 -19.96
C THR A 75 -13.07 8.00 -21.02
N ARG A 76 -12.76 6.73 -20.80
CA ARG A 76 -12.04 5.92 -21.78
C ARG A 76 -13.04 5.35 -22.78
N THR A 77 -12.84 5.63 -24.06
CA THR A 77 -13.59 4.99 -25.14
C THR A 77 -12.71 3.93 -25.79
N SER A 78 -13.21 2.70 -25.98
CA SER A 78 -12.41 1.61 -26.56
C SER A 78 -12.54 1.52 -28.08
N TRP A 79 -12.04 2.53 -28.81
CA TRP A 79 -11.83 2.53 -30.28
C TRP A 79 -11.13 3.82 -30.74
N ASN A 80 -10.78 3.91 -32.03
CA ASN A 80 -10.31 5.16 -32.63
C ASN A 80 -11.47 6.15 -32.74
N THR A 81 -11.62 6.97 -31.68
CA THR A 81 -12.76 7.87 -31.52
C THR A 81 -12.82 8.92 -32.62
N GLU A 82 -11.68 9.44 -33.08
CA GLU A 82 -11.64 10.49 -34.10
C GLU A 82 -12.07 9.97 -35.48
N GLY A 83 -11.48 8.85 -35.93
CA GLY A 83 -11.83 8.25 -37.21
C GLY A 83 -13.25 7.69 -37.25
N LEU A 84 -13.71 7.08 -36.15
CA LEU A 84 -15.04 6.45 -36.11
C LEU A 84 -16.15 7.45 -35.84
N ASN A 85 -15.89 8.58 -35.16
CA ASN A 85 -16.88 9.65 -35.07
C ASN A 85 -17.17 10.26 -36.43
N GLY A 86 -16.15 10.44 -37.29
CA GLY A 86 -16.35 10.89 -38.67
C GLY A 86 -17.20 9.91 -39.49
N TYR A 87 -16.92 8.61 -39.35
CA TYR A 87 -17.71 7.57 -40.02
C TYR A 87 -19.15 7.46 -39.47
N ALA A 88 -19.34 7.69 -38.17
CA ALA A 88 -20.65 7.65 -37.52
C ALA A 88 -21.62 8.71 -38.05
N VAL A 89 -21.15 9.81 -38.66
CA VAL A 89 -22.00 10.80 -39.33
C VAL A 89 -22.78 10.18 -40.48
N ALA A 90 -22.13 9.32 -41.27
CA ALA A 90 -22.77 8.59 -42.36
C ALA A 90 -23.47 7.30 -41.88
N HIS A 91 -22.97 6.69 -40.81
CA HIS A 91 -23.47 5.41 -40.28
C HIS A 91 -23.65 5.43 -38.75
N PRO A 92 -24.79 5.94 -38.25
CA PRO A 92 -25.01 6.12 -36.81
C PRO A 92 -25.02 4.82 -36.00
N GLN A 93 -25.29 3.68 -36.66
CA GLN A 93 -25.38 2.35 -36.04
C GLN A 93 -24.09 1.95 -35.33
N ILE A 94 -22.95 2.45 -35.79
CA ILE A 94 -21.64 2.12 -35.25
C ILE A 94 -21.45 2.61 -33.80
N LEU A 95 -22.20 3.64 -33.39
CA LEU A 95 -22.17 4.18 -32.02
C LEU A 95 -22.67 3.16 -30.99
N THR A 96 -23.48 2.18 -31.40
CA THR A 96 -23.96 1.09 -30.51
C THR A 96 -22.82 0.20 -30.02
N PHE A 97 -21.72 0.12 -30.77
CA PHE A 97 -20.53 -0.64 -30.40
C PHE A 97 -19.52 0.19 -29.59
N ARG A 98 -19.83 1.48 -29.32
CA ARG A 98 -18.99 2.35 -28.51
C ARG A 98 -19.07 1.92 -27.05
N LYS A 99 -18.00 1.32 -26.55
CA LYS A 99 -17.86 1.06 -25.11
C LYS A 99 -17.15 2.25 -24.46
N GLN A 100 -17.86 2.92 -23.57
CA GLN A 100 -17.31 3.94 -22.68
C GLN A 100 -17.12 3.35 -21.30
N THR A 101 -16.01 3.68 -20.66
CA THR A 101 -15.72 3.29 -19.28
C THR A 101 -15.14 4.50 -18.59
N ASP A 102 -15.83 4.94 -17.53
CA ASP A 102 -15.36 6.05 -16.71
C ASP A 102 -14.25 5.57 -15.79
N VAL A 103 -13.10 6.21 -15.91
CA VAL A 103 -11.96 5.97 -15.02
C VAL A 103 -12.04 6.99 -13.89
N SER A 104 -12.21 6.54 -12.66
CA SER A 104 -12.27 7.41 -11.48
C SER A 104 -10.93 8.14 -11.26
N PRO A 105 -10.95 9.36 -10.69
CA PRO A 105 -9.74 10.05 -10.30
C PRO A 105 -8.95 9.23 -9.28
N SER A 106 -7.61 9.35 -9.33
CA SER A 106 -6.72 8.58 -8.46
C SER A 106 -5.57 9.45 -7.96
N VAL A 107 -5.13 9.17 -6.72
CA VAL A 107 -4.00 9.83 -6.10
C VAL A 107 -2.94 8.79 -5.74
N SER A 108 -1.72 9.03 -6.20
CA SER A 108 -0.55 8.21 -5.90
C SER A 108 0.44 9.01 -5.06
N MET A 109 0.99 8.41 -4.02
CA MET A 109 2.01 9.03 -3.17
C MET A 109 3.31 8.25 -3.29
N LYS A 110 4.43 8.96 -3.41
CA LYS A 110 5.78 8.38 -3.42
C LYS A 110 6.68 9.16 -2.48
N VAL A 111 7.45 8.44 -1.66
CA VAL A 111 8.58 9.02 -0.94
C VAL A 111 9.68 9.27 -1.95
N VAL A 112 10.26 10.46 -1.90
CA VAL A 112 11.41 10.85 -2.72
C VAL A 112 12.59 10.99 -1.76
N GLU A 113 13.60 10.12 -1.96
CA GLU A 113 14.88 10.18 -1.23
C GLU A 113 15.70 11.42 -1.59
#